data_AF-A0A482ZYR2-F1
#
_entry.id   AF-A0A482ZYR2-F1
#
_cell.length_a   1.000
_cell.length_b   1.000
_cell.length_c   1.000
_cell.angle_alpha   90.00
_cell.angle_beta   90.00
_cell.angle_gamma   90.00
#
_symmetry.space_group_name_H-M   'P 1'
#
loop_
_entity.id
_entity.type
_entity.pdbx_description
1 polymer ?
#
loop_
_entity_poly.entity_id
_entity_poly.type
_entity_poly.pdbx_seq_one_letter_code
_entity_poly.pdbx_strand_id
1 'polypeptide(L)'
;MKMIIILPLVVSLSACSTLDKVFKSKPKLKPNTNKVIIEDKSEGAINAVVREQSTFEWSESNELSAKVATMPESARESAVSVLKDNDTKLVLYFDYDAIEISKENAQEIEKHIQFMQANPSIRLRIEGHADERGTRDYNLALGENRALSVKEIFGFYEGLGARIEVISYGEENPQSKMSDEVGWQENRRVEFIYQ
;
A
#
# COMPACT_ATOMS: atom_id res chain seq x y z
N MET A 1 -0.63 30.23 75.95
CA MET A 1 -1.38 30.23 74.68
C MET A 1 -0.43 30.64 73.56
N LYS A 2 -0.08 29.73 72.66
CA LYS A 2 0.74 29.99 71.47
C LYS A 2 -0.07 29.48 70.27
N MET A 3 -0.69 30.40 69.53
CA MET A 3 -1.39 30.11 68.28
C MET A 3 -0.36 29.86 67.18
N ILE A 4 -0.31 28.64 66.66
CA ILE A 4 0.42 28.30 65.45
C ILE A 4 -0.60 28.35 64.31
N ILE A 5 -0.52 29.41 63.50
CA ILE A 5 -1.31 29.59 62.28
C ILE A 5 -0.54 28.91 61.15
N ILE A 6 -1.07 27.79 60.65
CA ILE A 6 -0.52 27.06 59.51
C ILE A 6 -1.04 27.71 58.24
N LEU A 7 -0.15 28.44 57.55
CA LEU A 7 -0.39 29.04 56.24
C LEU A 7 -0.37 27.95 55.15
N PRO A 8 -1.33 27.89 54.21
CA PRO A 8 -1.28 26.89 53.16
C PRO A 8 -0.22 27.27 52.13
N LEU A 9 0.74 26.37 51.93
CA LEU A 9 1.76 26.42 50.88
C LEU A 9 1.07 26.29 49.51
N VAL A 10 0.84 27.42 48.85
CA VAL A 10 0.37 27.47 47.45
C VAL A 10 1.53 27.05 46.55
N VAL A 11 1.52 25.79 46.10
CA VAL A 11 2.45 25.31 45.08
C VAL A 11 1.90 25.71 43.71
N SER A 12 2.39 26.84 43.20
CA SER A 12 2.22 27.22 41.79
C SER A 12 3.14 26.36 40.93
N LEU A 13 2.60 25.34 40.29
CA LEU A 13 3.25 24.62 39.19
C LEU A 13 3.04 25.42 37.90
N SER A 14 3.94 26.37 37.65
CA SER A 14 4.12 27.03 36.36
C SER A 14 5.41 26.54 35.71
N ALA A 15 5.28 25.74 34.65
CA ALA A 15 6.23 25.60 33.53
C ALA A 15 5.53 24.72 32.45
N CYS A 16 4.95 25.30 31.40
CA CYS A 16 5.55 25.60 30.09
C CYS A 16 6.17 24.39 29.34
N SER A 17 5.39 23.95 28.33
CA SER A 17 5.79 23.54 26.97
C SER A 17 7.07 22.71 26.77
N THR A 18 6.88 21.39 26.65
CA THR A 18 7.85 20.50 25.97
C THR A 18 7.14 19.55 24.99
N LEU A 19 6.30 20.10 24.11
CA LEU A 19 5.62 19.36 23.03
C LEU A 19 6.16 19.66 21.62
N ASP A 20 7.32 20.35 21.51
CA ASP A 20 7.91 20.74 20.21
C ASP A 20 9.10 19.87 19.76
N LYS A 21 9.52 18.86 20.54
CA LYS A 21 10.73 18.06 20.22
C LYS A 21 10.49 16.67 19.64
N VAL A 22 9.25 16.17 19.60
CA VAL A 22 8.95 14.88 18.96
C VAL A 22 8.71 15.03 17.45
N PHE A 23 8.31 16.22 16.97
CA PHE A 23 7.92 16.43 15.57
C PHE A 23 9.00 17.09 14.67
N LYS A 24 10.27 17.09 15.09
CA LYS A 24 11.38 17.75 14.36
C LYS A 24 12.49 16.83 13.84
N SER A 25 12.23 15.53 13.71
CA SER A 25 13.08 14.65 12.90
C SER A 25 12.33 14.23 11.64
N LYS A 26 12.47 15.02 10.56
CA LYS A 26 12.24 14.49 9.22
C LYS A 26 13.21 13.30 9.03
N PRO A 27 12.76 12.09 8.66
CA PRO A 27 13.69 11.07 8.22
C PRO A 27 14.44 11.64 7.00
N LYS A 28 15.76 11.79 7.12
CA LYS A 28 16.60 12.18 5.98
C LYS A 28 16.51 11.03 4.98
N LEU A 29 15.79 11.24 3.87
CA LEU A 29 15.99 10.42 2.68
C LEU A 29 17.49 10.47 2.34
N LYS A 30 18.15 9.32 2.36
CA LYS A 30 19.46 9.20 1.71
C LYS A 30 19.19 9.21 0.21
N PRO A 31 19.76 10.14 -0.56
CA PRO A 31 19.68 10.03 -2.02
C PRO A 31 20.35 8.71 -2.43
N ASN A 32 19.60 7.87 -3.15
CA ASN A 32 20.20 6.78 -3.90
C ASN A 32 21.17 7.42 -4.89
N THR A 33 22.46 7.26 -4.63
CA THR A 33 23.55 7.84 -5.40
C THR A 33 23.96 6.87 -6.50
N ASN A 34 23.01 6.47 -7.36
CA ASN A 34 23.36 6.12 -8.74
C ASN A 34 23.56 7.41 -9.53
N LYS A 35 24.69 8.07 -9.23
CA LYS A 35 25.23 9.16 -10.03
C LYS A 35 25.80 8.54 -11.30
N VAL A 36 25.07 8.65 -12.42
CA VAL A 36 25.63 8.36 -13.74
C VAL A 36 26.67 9.43 -14.03
N ILE A 37 27.95 9.07 -13.92
CA ILE A 37 29.07 9.88 -14.37
C ILE A 37 29.30 9.50 -15.82
N ILE A 38 28.96 10.40 -16.75
CA ILE A 38 29.45 10.28 -18.14
C ILE A 38 30.77 11.06 -18.16
N GLU A 39 31.87 10.34 -17.98
CA GLU A 39 33.21 10.83 -18.30
C GLU A 39 33.58 10.30 -19.69
N ASP A 40 33.55 11.21 -20.67
CA ASP A 40 34.10 11.01 -22.00
C ASP A 40 35.63 11.13 -21.94
N LYS A 41 36.31 10.00 -22.15
CA LYS A 41 37.58 9.82 -22.89
C LYS A 41 38.34 8.60 -22.37
N SER A 42 38.48 7.58 -23.20
CA SER A 42 39.81 7.14 -23.66
C SER A 42 39.69 5.93 -24.57
N GLU A 43 40.33 6.05 -25.73
CA GLU A 43 40.68 4.95 -26.61
C GLU A 43 41.53 3.93 -25.84
N GLY A 44 41.20 2.65 -25.99
CA GLY A 44 41.97 1.56 -25.42
C GLY A 44 41.26 0.24 -25.62
N ALA A 45 41.70 -0.51 -26.63
CA ALA A 45 41.13 -1.80 -27.02
C ALA A 45 40.94 -2.74 -25.81
N ILE A 46 39.68 -3.15 -25.59
CA ILE A 46 39.34 -4.26 -24.71
C ILE A 46 38.51 -5.27 -25.51
N ASN A 47 38.94 -6.53 -25.46
CA ASN A 47 38.29 -7.66 -26.11
C ASN A 47 36.80 -7.69 -25.77
N ALA A 48 35.97 -7.53 -26.80
CA ALA A 48 34.54 -7.73 -26.71
C ALA A 48 34.25 -9.22 -26.50
N VAL A 49 34.27 -9.66 -25.24
CA VAL A 49 33.53 -10.85 -24.85
C VAL A 49 32.07 -10.43 -24.79
N VAL A 50 31.39 -10.58 -25.93
CA VAL A 50 29.94 -10.53 -26.03
C VAL A 50 29.41 -11.64 -25.12
N ARG A 51 28.93 -11.27 -23.93
CA ARG A 51 28.08 -12.15 -23.12
C ARG A 51 26.71 -12.16 -23.77
N GLU A 52 26.57 -13.05 -24.73
CA GLU A 52 25.30 -13.52 -25.25
C GLU A 52 24.56 -14.27 -24.14
N GLN A 53 23.24 -14.03 -24.06
CA GLN A 53 22.25 -14.79 -23.31
C GLN A 53 22.26 -14.65 -21.77
N SER A 54 21.72 -13.53 -21.28
CA SER A 54 20.72 -13.64 -20.20
C SER A 54 19.36 -13.87 -20.87
N THR A 55 19.13 -15.09 -21.31
CA THR A 55 17.78 -15.60 -21.58
C THR A 55 17.04 -15.44 -20.25
N PHE A 56 16.20 -14.42 -20.17
CA PHE A 56 15.26 -14.26 -19.06
C PHE A 56 14.21 -15.36 -19.26
N GLU A 57 14.53 -16.55 -18.74
CA GLU A 57 13.57 -17.60 -18.55
C GLU A 57 12.57 -17.10 -17.52
N TRP A 58 11.35 -16.84 -17.96
CA TRP A 58 10.19 -16.90 -17.07
C TRP A 58 10.15 -18.31 -16.50
N SER A 59 10.87 -18.56 -15.40
CA SER A 59 10.63 -19.76 -14.61
C SER A 59 9.23 -19.60 -14.06
N GLU A 60 8.31 -20.41 -14.57
CA GLU A 60 6.97 -20.61 -14.04
C GLU A 60 7.09 -20.84 -12.53
N SER A 61 6.94 -19.77 -11.75
CA SER A 61 6.94 -19.81 -10.28
C SER A 61 5.58 -20.33 -9.78
N ASN A 62 5.12 -21.42 -10.39
CA ASN A 62 3.88 -22.11 -10.04
C ASN A 62 4.09 -23.07 -8.85
N GLU A 63 5.33 -23.25 -8.39
CA GLU A 63 5.63 -24.11 -7.23
C GLU A 63 5.83 -23.34 -5.91
N LEU A 64 6.05 -22.02 -5.95
CA LEU A 64 6.12 -21.19 -4.73
C LEU A 64 4.75 -20.60 -4.33
N SER A 65 3.82 -20.47 -5.28
CA SER A 65 2.41 -20.13 -5.02
C SER A 65 1.70 -21.24 -4.22
N ALA A 66 2.13 -22.50 -4.37
CA ALA A 66 1.54 -23.67 -3.74
C ALA A 66 1.81 -23.83 -2.23
N LYS A 67 2.60 -22.94 -1.61
CA LYS A 67 2.86 -22.93 -0.14
C LYS A 67 2.32 -21.70 0.58
N VAL A 68 1.67 -20.78 -0.11
CA VAL A 68 0.81 -19.81 0.58
C VAL A 68 -0.42 -20.58 1.01
N ALA A 69 -0.56 -20.83 2.30
CA ALA A 69 -1.77 -21.44 2.86
C ALA A 69 -2.95 -20.53 2.50
N THR A 70 -3.67 -20.87 1.44
CA THR A 70 -4.94 -20.27 1.12
C THR A 70 -5.92 -20.68 2.21
N MET A 71 -6.52 -19.70 2.88
CA MET A 71 -7.58 -19.94 3.85
C MET A 71 -8.68 -20.78 3.18
N PRO A 72 -9.28 -21.71 3.93
CA PRO A 72 -10.41 -22.48 3.41
C PRO A 72 -11.51 -21.54 2.96
N GLU A 73 -12.17 -21.87 1.84
CA GLU A 73 -13.16 -21.01 1.19
C GLU A 73 -14.25 -20.52 2.17
N SER A 74 -14.73 -21.41 3.06
CA SER A 74 -15.71 -21.06 4.09
C SER A 74 -15.25 -19.94 5.04
N ALA A 75 -13.95 -19.86 5.33
CA ALA A 75 -13.39 -18.80 6.17
C ALA A 75 -13.27 -17.47 5.41
N ARG A 76 -13.00 -17.53 4.10
CA ARG A 76 -13.00 -16.34 3.22
C ARG A 76 -14.40 -15.77 3.08
N GLU A 77 -15.39 -16.63 2.82
CA GLU A 77 -16.80 -16.25 2.78
C GLU A 77 -17.26 -15.62 4.09
N SER A 78 -16.87 -16.19 5.23
CA SER A 78 -17.19 -15.65 6.56
C SER A 78 -16.55 -14.28 6.81
N ALA A 79 -15.30 -14.07 6.36
CA ALA A 79 -14.64 -12.77 6.46
C ALA A 79 -15.37 -11.71 5.62
N VAL A 80 -15.74 -12.07 4.39
CA VAL A 80 -16.47 -11.20 3.46
C VAL A 80 -17.87 -10.86 4.00
N SER A 81 -18.59 -11.82 4.59
CA SER A 81 -19.92 -11.56 5.16
C SER A 81 -19.83 -10.57 6.31
N VAL A 82 -18.88 -10.76 7.24
CA VAL A 82 -18.69 -9.85 8.37
C VAL A 82 -18.41 -8.41 7.89
N LEU A 83 -17.57 -8.24 6.87
CA LEU A 83 -17.26 -6.90 6.34
C LEU A 83 -18.47 -6.25 5.68
N LYS A 84 -19.26 -7.01 4.92
CA LYS A 84 -20.49 -6.52 4.30
C LYS A 84 -21.54 -6.14 5.34
N ASP A 85 -21.69 -6.93 6.41
CA ASP A 85 -22.61 -6.64 7.51
C ASP A 85 -22.25 -5.35 8.26
N ASN A 86 -20.97 -4.97 8.23
CA ASN A 86 -20.46 -3.70 8.77
C ASN A 86 -20.38 -2.58 7.72
N ASP A 87 -21.06 -2.72 6.57
CA ASP A 87 -21.07 -1.74 5.47
C ASP A 87 -19.66 -1.33 5.03
N THR A 88 -18.73 -2.31 4.97
CA THR A 88 -17.37 -2.09 4.49
C THR A 88 -17.29 -2.39 3.00
N LYS A 89 -16.77 -1.44 2.21
CA LYS A 89 -16.64 -1.60 0.76
C LYS A 89 -15.41 -2.41 0.40
N LEU A 90 -15.60 -3.50 -0.34
CA LEU A 90 -14.50 -4.36 -0.81
C LEU A 90 -13.84 -3.86 -2.11
N VAL A 91 -14.33 -2.75 -2.67
CA VAL A 91 -13.83 -2.15 -3.90
C VAL A 91 -13.70 -0.64 -3.69
N LEU A 92 -12.54 -0.09 -4.03
CA LEU A 92 -12.27 1.34 -4.03
C LEU A 92 -12.12 1.83 -5.46
N TYR A 93 -12.70 2.99 -5.75
CA TYR A 93 -12.62 3.59 -7.08
C TYR A 93 -11.67 4.79 -7.09
N PHE A 94 -11.09 5.04 -8.26
CA PHE A 94 -10.10 6.08 -8.50
C PHE A 94 -10.52 7.00 -9.65
N ASP A 95 -10.08 8.24 -9.56
CA ASP A 95 -10.20 9.19 -10.66
C ASP A 95 -9.26 8.81 -11.82
N TYR A 96 -9.49 9.43 -12.96
CA TYR A 96 -8.63 9.24 -14.13
C TYR A 96 -7.20 9.63 -13.82
N ASP A 97 -6.27 8.74 -14.18
CA ASP A 97 -4.83 8.91 -14.00
C ASP A 97 -4.37 9.19 -12.56
N ALA A 98 -5.23 8.87 -11.58
CA ALA A 98 -4.98 9.14 -10.17
C ALA A 98 -4.56 7.88 -9.40
N ILE A 99 -3.70 8.10 -8.40
CA ILE A 99 -3.30 7.12 -7.38
C ILE A 99 -3.64 7.60 -5.96
N GLU A 100 -4.11 8.83 -5.84
CA GLU A 100 -4.46 9.48 -4.59
C GLU A 100 -5.65 8.79 -3.93
N ILE A 101 -5.50 8.54 -2.62
CA ILE A 101 -6.57 7.99 -1.80
C ILE A 101 -7.46 9.13 -1.33
N SER A 102 -8.72 9.13 -1.78
CA SER A 102 -9.74 10.07 -1.30
C SER A 102 -9.99 9.89 0.20
N LYS A 103 -10.58 10.91 0.84
CA LYS A 103 -10.92 10.83 2.26
C LYS A 103 -11.89 9.68 2.54
N GLU A 104 -12.84 9.46 1.65
CA GLU A 104 -13.84 8.40 1.72
C GLU A 104 -13.16 7.03 1.58
N ASN A 105 -12.22 6.86 0.63
CA ASN A 105 -11.47 5.63 0.49
C ASN A 105 -10.57 5.35 1.71
N ALA A 106 -9.96 6.39 2.29
CA ALA A 106 -9.17 6.25 3.52
C ALA A 106 -10.03 5.73 4.71
N GLN A 107 -11.28 6.19 4.81
CA GLN A 107 -12.22 5.70 5.83
C GLN A 107 -12.59 4.22 5.61
N GLU A 108 -12.79 3.79 4.36
CA GLU A 108 -13.03 2.37 4.06
C GLU A 108 -11.81 1.52 4.39
N ILE A 109 -10.60 1.97 4.05
CA ILE A 109 -9.34 1.28 4.38
C ILE A 109 -9.19 1.10 5.90
N GLU A 110 -9.57 2.09 6.69
CA GLU A 110 -9.54 1.99 8.16
C GLU A 110 -10.41 0.84 8.69
N LYS A 111 -11.60 0.62 8.11
CA LYS A 111 -12.46 -0.53 8.47
C LYS A 111 -11.76 -1.86 8.19
N HIS A 112 -11.07 -1.99 7.05
CA HIS A 112 -10.28 -3.18 6.73
C HIS A 112 -9.12 -3.39 7.70
N ILE A 113 -8.44 -2.31 8.11
CA ILE A 113 -7.37 -2.35 9.10
C ILE A 113 -7.89 -2.88 10.44
N GLN A 114 -9.00 -2.34 10.94
CA GLN A 114 -9.61 -2.78 12.19
C GLN A 114 -10.00 -4.25 12.14
N PHE A 115 -10.63 -4.68 11.04
CA PHE A 115 -10.96 -6.09 10.82
C PHE A 115 -9.71 -6.98 10.83
N MET A 116 -8.65 -6.55 10.14
CA MET A 116 -7.39 -7.28 10.08
C MET A 116 -6.66 -7.33 11.44
N GLN A 117 -6.74 -6.29 12.27
CA GLN A 117 -6.20 -6.29 13.63
C GLN A 117 -6.95 -7.26 14.55
N ALA A 118 -8.27 -7.34 14.42
CA ALA A 118 -9.09 -8.29 15.16
C ALA A 118 -8.87 -9.75 14.70
N ASN A 119 -8.31 -9.96 13.51
CA ASN A 119 -8.10 -11.28 12.91
C ASN A 119 -6.62 -11.50 12.50
N PRO A 120 -5.73 -11.85 13.44
CA PRO A 120 -4.29 -12.00 13.20
C PRO A 120 -3.89 -13.06 12.17
N SER A 121 -4.74 -14.07 11.93
CA SER A 121 -4.48 -15.14 10.96
C SER A 121 -4.85 -14.78 9.52
N ILE A 122 -5.68 -13.75 9.31
CA ILE A 122 -6.19 -13.39 7.99
C ILE A 122 -5.11 -12.66 7.18
N ARG A 123 -4.98 -13.06 5.91
CA ARG A 123 -4.15 -12.37 4.92
C ARG A 123 -5.06 -11.64 3.92
N LEU A 124 -4.47 -10.68 3.24
CA LEU A 124 -5.18 -9.86 2.28
C LEU A 124 -4.34 -9.74 1.01
N ARG A 125 -4.99 -9.87 -0.14
CA ARG A 125 -4.44 -9.48 -1.43
C ARG A 125 -5.17 -8.26 -1.94
N ILE A 126 -4.42 -7.29 -2.38
CA ILE A 126 -4.92 -6.04 -2.95
C ILE A 126 -4.65 -6.09 -4.44
N GLU A 127 -5.73 -6.01 -5.23
CA GLU A 127 -5.68 -6.14 -6.69
C GLU A 127 -5.96 -4.77 -7.31
N GLY A 128 -5.00 -4.24 -8.07
CA GLY A 128 -5.10 -2.93 -8.72
C GLY A 128 -5.45 -3.04 -10.20
N HIS A 129 -6.35 -2.17 -10.66
CA HIS A 129 -6.87 -2.15 -12.02
C HIS A 129 -6.82 -0.74 -12.64
N ALA A 130 -6.79 -0.70 -13.95
CA ALA A 130 -6.87 0.51 -14.77
C ALA A 130 -7.90 0.34 -15.89
N ASP A 131 -8.33 1.46 -16.46
CA ASP A 131 -9.14 1.44 -17.69
C ASP A 131 -8.26 1.24 -18.93
N GLU A 132 -8.88 0.99 -20.08
CA GLU A 132 -8.19 0.63 -21.34
C GLU A 132 -7.42 1.78 -22.00
N ARG A 133 -7.46 2.99 -21.45
CA ARG A 133 -6.82 4.16 -22.07
C ARG A 133 -5.36 4.20 -21.66
N GLY A 134 -4.48 3.98 -22.63
CA GLY A 134 -3.04 4.05 -22.42
C GLY A 134 -2.32 2.90 -23.11
N THR A 135 -1.10 2.63 -22.66
CA THR A 135 -0.40 1.39 -23.04
C THR A 135 -0.61 0.36 -21.94
N ARG A 136 -0.60 -0.92 -22.32
CA ARG A 136 -0.67 -2.04 -21.38
C ARG A 136 0.30 -1.91 -20.21
N ASP A 137 1.57 -1.63 -20.50
CA ASP A 137 2.63 -1.52 -19.48
C ASP A 137 2.39 -0.32 -18.55
N TYR A 138 1.88 0.79 -19.10
CA TYR A 138 1.47 1.94 -18.30
C TYR A 138 0.33 1.58 -17.34
N ASN A 139 -0.71 0.91 -17.85
CA ASN A 139 -1.87 0.53 -17.07
C ASN A 139 -1.52 -0.52 -16.00
N LEU A 140 -0.60 -1.44 -16.30
CA LEU A 140 -0.05 -2.37 -15.32
C LEU A 140 0.66 -1.61 -14.17
N ALA A 141 1.53 -0.64 -14.49
CA ALA A 141 2.19 0.18 -13.48
C ALA A 141 1.21 1.05 -12.70
N LEU A 142 0.19 1.62 -13.35
CA LEU A 142 -0.83 2.44 -12.70
C LEU A 142 -1.67 1.61 -11.71
N GLY A 143 -2.10 0.42 -12.11
CA GLY A 143 -2.79 -0.52 -11.21
C GLY A 143 -1.93 -0.91 -10.00
N GLU A 144 -0.63 -1.17 -10.23
CA GLU A 144 0.30 -1.51 -9.14
C GLU A 144 0.45 -0.35 -8.17
N ASN A 145 0.65 0.87 -8.67
CA ASN A 145 0.77 2.07 -7.83
C ASN A 145 -0.50 2.32 -7.00
N ARG A 146 -1.71 2.14 -7.57
CA ARG A 146 -2.96 2.25 -6.80
C ARG A 146 -3.02 1.25 -5.65
N ALA A 147 -2.70 -0.01 -5.92
CA ALA A 147 -2.68 -1.05 -4.90
C ALA A 147 -1.59 -0.80 -3.83
N LEU A 148 -0.42 -0.29 -4.23
CA LEU A 148 0.65 0.12 -3.32
C LEU A 148 0.25 1.31 -2.45
N SER A 149 -0.43 2.33 -2.99
CA SER A 149 -0.95 3.46 -2.21
C SER A 149 -1.94 3.01 -1.14
N VAL A 150 -2.80 2.03 -1.44
CA VAL A 150 -3.67 1.42 -0.44
C VAL A 150 -2.83 0.68 0.61
N LYS A 151 -1.88 -0.19 0.19
CA LYS A 151 -1.01 -0.96 1.10
C LYS A 151 -0.17 -0.06 2.01
N GLU A 152 0.27 1.11 1.55
CA GLU A 152 1.05 2.06 2.33
C GLU A 152 0.31 2.45 3.62
N ILE A 153 -1.00 2.65 3.54
CA ILE A 153 -1.83 3.00 4.71
C ILE A 153 -1.83 1.87 5.75
N PHE A 154 -1.92 0.61 5.32
CA PHE A 154 -1.77 -0.53 6.23
C PHE A 154 -0.36 -0.62 6.84
N GLY A 155 0.66 -0.13 6.13
CA GLY A 155 2.05 -0.11 6.57
C GLY A 155 2.30 0.75 7.82
N PHE A 156 1.40 1.69 8.14
CA PHE A 156 1.46 2.46 9.39
C PHE A 156 1.09 1.65 10.63
N TYR A 157 0.54 0.44 10.47
CA TYR A 157 0.09 -0.42 11.54
C TYR A 157 1.00 -1.64 11.66
N GLU A 158 1.40 -1.94 12.89
CA GLU A 158 2.40 -2.96 13.19
C GLU A 158 2.03 -4.32 12.58
N GLY A 159 2.94 -4.88 11.78
CA GLY A 159 2.82 -6.21 11.19
C GLY A 159 1.79 -6.36 10.06
N LEU A 160 0.89 -5.38 9.82
CA LEU A 160 -0.18 -5.53 8.83
C LEU A 160 0.35 -5.58 7.40
N GLY A 161 1.28 -4.69 7.03
CA GLY A 161 1.84 -4.64 5.67
C GLY A 161 2.51 -5.94 5.21
N ALA A 162 3.05 -6.75 6.15
CA ALA A 162 3.66 -8.04 5.86
C ALA A 162 2.64 -9.14 5.51
N ARG A 163 1.36 -8.93 5.87
CA ARG A 163 0.25 -9.85 5.57
C ARG A 163 -0.50 -9.47 4.29
N ILE A 164 0.01 -8.49 3.56
CA ILE A 164 -0.62 -7.93 2.36
C ILE A 164 0.21 -8.23 1.12
N GLU A 165 -0.40 -8.95 0.20
CA GLU A 165 0.08 -9.14 -1.17
C GLU A 165 -0.51 -8.06 -2.09
N VAL A 166 0.26 -7.61 -3.07
CA VAL A 166 -0.20 -6.67 -4.11
C VAL A 166 -0.08 -7.36 -5.45
N ILE A 167 -1.15 -7.29 -6.26
CA ILE A 167 -1.16 -7.70 -7.65
C ILE A 167 -1.72 -6.56 -8.49
N SER A 168 -1.17 -6.35 -9.68
CA SER A 168 -1.76 -5.47 -10.68
C SER A 168 -2.24 -6.29 -11.86
N TYR A 169 -3.47 -6.01 -12.31
CA TYR A 169 -3.98 -6.50 -13.58
C TYR A 169 -3.93 -5.45 -14.68
N GLY A 170 -3.65 -4.19 -14.33
CA GLY A 170 -3.81 -3.08 -15.27
C GLY A 170 -5.17 -3.11 -15.95
N GLU A 171 -5.18 -3.11 -17.28
CA GLU A 171 -6.39 -3.17 -18.11
C GLU A 171 -6.87 -4.60 -18.44
N GLU A 172 -6.13 -5.64 -18.04
CA GLU A 172 -6.32 -7.01 -18.50
C GLU A 172 -7.53 -7.73 -17.87
N ASN A 173 -8.03 -7.20 -16.74
CA ASN A 173 -9.20 -7.76 -16.04
C ASN A 173 -10.28 -6.69 -15.81
N PRO A 174 -10.96 -6.26 -16.89
CA PRO A 174 -11.98 -5.21 -16.81
C PRO A 174 -13.27 -5.75 -16.17
N GLN A 175 -13.84 -4.95 -15.26
CA GLN A 175 -15.18 -5.19 -14.73
C GLN A 175 -16.24 -4.84 -15.77
N SER A 176 -16.00 -3.75 -16.49
CA SER A 176 -16.88 -3.23 -17.53
C SER A 176 -16.18 -3.31 -18.89
N LYS A 177 -16.89 -3.85 -19.89
CA LYS A 177 -16.39 -3.88 -21.28
C LYS A 177 -16.82 -2.66 -22.09
N MET A 178 -17.47 -1.69 -21.45
CA MET A 178 -17.93 -0.47 -22.11
C MET A 178 -16.76 0.51 -22.23
N SER A 179 -16.56 1.02 -23.45
CA SER A 179 -15.56 2.03 -23.77
C SER A 179 -16.12 3.44 -23.63
N ASP A 180 -16.66 3.74 -22.45
CA ASP A 180 -17.21 5.04 -22.08
C ASP A 180 -16.84 5.41 -20.63
N GLU A 181 -17.13 6.65 -20.22
CA GLU A 181 -16.73 7.12 -18.89
C GLU A 181 -17.35 6.29 -17.74
N VAL A 182 -18.53 5.72 -17.96
CA VAL A 182 -19.18 4.85 -16.97
C VAL A 182 -18.36 3.57 -16.80
N GLY A 183 -18.05 2.88 -17.90
CA GLY A 183 -17.25 1.67 -17.87
C GLY A 183 -15.81 1.89 -17.41
N TRP A 184 -15.19 3.01 -17.82
CA TRP A 184 -13.86 3.38 -17.37
C TRP A 184 -13.82 3.64 -15.86
N GLN A 185 -14.82 4.32 -15.30
CA GLN A 185 -14.90 4.53 -13.86
C GLN A 185 -15.02 3.22 -13.07
N GLU A 186 -15.77 2.25 -13.58
CA GLU A 186 -15.86 0.90 -13.01
C GLU A 186 -14.52 0.15 -13.07
N ASN A 187 -13.70 0.42 -14.09
CA ASN A 187 -12.41 -0.26 -14.29
C ASN A 187 -11.25 0.37 -13.49
N ARG A 188 -11.32 1.67 -13.17
CA ARG A 188 -10.34 2.35 -12.30
C ARG A 188 -10.60 2.02 -10.83
N ARG A 189 -10.11 0.86 -10.39
CA ARG A 189 -10.42 0.34 -9.05
C ARG A 189 -9.28 -0.42 -8.38
N VAL A 190 -9.46 -0.63 -7.07
CA VAL A 190 -8.70 -1.58 -6.26
C VAL A 190 -9.67 -2.50 -5.54
N GLU A 191 -9.39 -3.80 -5.54
CA GLU A 191 -10.21 -4.82 -4.87
C GLU A 191 -9.49 -5.43 -3.67
N PHE A 192 -10.25 -5.73 -2.61
CA PHE A 192 -9.77 -6.41 -1.40
C PHE A 192 -10.14 -7.90 -1.43
N ILE A 193 -9.14 -8.77 -1.64
CA ILE A 193 -9.32 -10.21 -1.73
C ILE A 193 -8.71 -10.90 -0.50
N TYR A 194 -9.57 -11.33 0.42
CA TYR A 194 -9.12 -12.05 1.61
C TYR A 194 -8.61 -13.44 1.26
N GLN A 195 -7.49 -13.82 1.88
CA GLN A 195 -6.74 -15.05 1.63
C GLN A 195 -6.51 -15.83 2.89
#